data_AF-A0A450X8B0-F1
#
_entry.id   AF-A0A450X8B0-F1
#
_cell.length_a   1.000
_cell.length_b   1.000
_cell.length_c   1.000
_cell.angle_alpha   90.00
_cell.angle_beta   90.00
_cell.angle_gamma   90.00
#
_symmetry.space_group_name_H-M   'P 1'
#
loop_
_entity.id
_entity.type
_entity.pdbx_description
1 polymer ?
#
loop_
_entity_poly.entity_id
_entity_poly.type
_entity_poly.pdbx_seq_one_letter_code
_entity_poly.pdbx_strand_id
1 'polypeptide(L)'
;MVTRLEHHRTTVLTNTECKVYSLTGRITPKLMREAFKNVKRNRGAAGIDKVSVQMFEANLDENLDALMRDLKTRGKFQPKPLRRVVIPKD
;
A
#
# COMPACT_ATOMS: atom_id res chain seq x y z
N MET A 1 48.00 6.58 -24.90
CA MET A 1 46.97 7.55 -25.33
C MET A 1 45.64 7.10 -24.77
N VAL A 2 45.07 7.90 -23.88
CA VAL A 2 43.90 7.57 -23.05
C VAL A 2 42.65 8.17 -23.70
N THR A 3 41.56 7.40 -23.78
CA THR A 3 40.12 7.76 -23.70
C THR A 3 39.32 6.72 -24.47
N ARG A 4 38.29 6.09 -23.91
CA ARG A 4 36.97 6.70 -23.69
C ARG A 4 36.15 5.87 -22.70
N LEU A 5 35.74 6.48 -21.59
CA LEU A 5 34.78 5.92 -20.63
C LEU A 5 33.36 6.08 -21.20
N GLU A 6 32.68 4.96 -21.46
CA GLU A 6 31.24 4.91 -21.75
C GLU A 6 30.45 5.16 -20.45
N HIS A 7 30.16 6.44 -20.16
CA HIS A 7 29.18 6.79 -19.14
C HIS A 7 27.78 6.78 -19.75
N HIS A 8 27.13 5.62 -19.77
CA HIS A 8 25.69 5.53 -19.98
C HIS A 8 24.96 6.16 -18.80
N ARG A 9 24.78 7.49 -18.88
CA ARG A 9 23.86 8.24 -18.03
C ARG A 9 22.44 7.74 -18.33
N THR A 10 21.96 6.85 -17.48
CA THR A 10 20.54 6.47 -17.45
C THR A 10 19.78 7.68 -16.94
N THR A 11 19.17 8.41 -17.87
CA THR A 11 18.24 9.50 -17.56
C THR A 11 17.02 8.90 -16.88
N VAL A 12 16.96 9.01 -15.55
CA VAL A 12 15.75 8.79 -14.75
C VAL A 12 14.69 9.78 -15.24
N LEU A 13 13.72 9.27 -16.00
CA LEU A 13 12.54 10.02 -16.42
C LEU A 13 11.67 10.26 -15.17
N THR A 14 11.92 11.38 -14.49
CA THR A 14 10.97 11.94 -13.51
C THR A 14 9.78 12.48 -14.30
N ASN A 15 8.79 11.60 -14.54
CA ASN A 15 7.56 11.96 -15.21
C ASN A 15 6.67 12.76 -14.24
N THR A 16 7.02 14.03 -14.10
CA THR A 16 6.33 15.03 -13.29
C THR A 16 5.13 15.54 -14.10
N GLU A 17 3.98 14.88 -13.94
CA GLU A 17 2.61 15.35 -14.24
C GLU A 17 1.69 14.15 -13.96
N CYS A 18 1.05 14.10 -12.78
CA CYS A 18 0.23 12.97 -12.34
C CYS A 18 -1.11 12.97 -13.10
N LYS A 19 -1.07 12.56 -14.36
CA LYS A 19 -2.24 12.52 -15.24
C LYS A 19 -3.08 11.30 -14.86
N VAL A 20 -4.23 11.54 -14.22
CA VAL A 20 -5.06 10.50 -13.61
C VAL A 20 -5.90 9.80 -14.70
N TYR A 21 -5.33 8.80 -15.34
CA TYR A 21 -6.01 8.01 -16.38
C TYR A 21 -6.81 6.80 -15.85
N SER A 22 -6.68 6.44 -14.56
CA SER A 22 -7.37 5.29 -13.96
C SER A 22 -7.73 5.50 -12.48
N LEU A 23 -8.77 4.82 -12.00
CA LEU A 23 -9.19 4.85 -10.59
C LEU A 23 -8.06 4.39 -9.64
N THR A 24 -7.29 3.38 -10.05
CA THR A 24 -6.13 2.86 -9.31
C THR A 24 -5.02 3.92 -9.14
N GLY A 25 -4.90 4.86 -10.09
CA GLY A 25 -3.99 6.01 -9.99
C GLY A 25 -4.32 6.97 -8.84
N ARG A 26 -5.56 6.94 -8.31
CA ARG A 26 -5.98 7.76 -7.17
C ARG A 26 -5.52 7.20 -5.82
N ILE A 27 -4.97 5.98 -5.79
CA ILE A 27 -4.36 5.39 -4.60
C ILE A 27 -3.01 6.07 -4.36
N THR A 28 -3.02 7.16 -3.59
CA THR A 28 -1.81 7.94 -3.26
C THR A 28 -1.27 7.55 -1.89
N PRO A 29 0.04 7.79 -1.61
CA PRO A 29 0.60 7.57 -0.27
C PRO A 29 -0.14 8.32 0.83
N LYS A 30 -0.61 9.55 0.54
CA LYS A 30 -1.43 10.35 1.46
C LYS A 30 -2.74 9.64 1.80
N LEU A 31 -3.46 9.15 0.78
CA LEU A 31 -4.71 8.42 0.96
C LEU A 31 -4.51 7.14 1.78
N MET A 32 -3.42 6.40 1.54
CA MET A 32 -3.09 5.19 2.30
C MET A 32 -2.91 5.48 3.80
N ARG A 33 -2.22 6.58 4.15
CA ARG A 33 -2.04 7.01 5.54
C ARG A 33 -3.35 7.44 6.18
N GLU A 34 -4.20 8.17 5.46
CA GLU A 34 -5.53 8.59 5.94
C GLU A 34 -6.45 7.38 6.17
N ALA A 35 -6.44 6.41 5.25
CA ALA A 35 -7.17 5.15 5.39
C ALA A 35 -6.71 4.37 6.64
N PHE A 36 -5.40 4.28 6.88
CA PHE A 36 -4.87 3.63 8.08
C PHE A 36 -5.37 4.29 9.37
N LYS A 37 -5.38 5.63 9.44
CA LYS A 37 -5.91 6.37 10.60
C LYS A 37 -7.38 6.04 10.87
N ASN A 38 -8.19 5.91 9.82
CA ASN A 38 -9.60 5.52 9.95
C ASN A 38 -9.76 4.10 10.51
N VAL A 39 -8.96 3.14 10.01
CA VAL A 39 -8.96 1.76 10.53
C VAL A 39 -8.52 1.72 12.00
N LYS A 40 -7.47 2.45 12.35
CA LYS A 40 -6.98 2.55 13.73
C LYS A 40 -8.03 3.15 14.67
N ARG A 41 -8.78 4.16 14.23
CA ARG A 41 -9.87 4.77 15.00
C ARG A 41 -11.00 3.79 15.32
N ASN A 42 -11.28 2.85 14.42
CA ASN A 42 -12.34 1.85 14.62
C ASN A 42 -11.99 0.81 15.71
N ARG A 43 -10.72 0.73 16.15
CA ARG A 43 -10.24 -0.17 17.22
C ARG A 43 -10.68 -1.64 17.01
N GLY A 44 -10.72 -2.07 15.74
CA GLY A 44 -11.16 -3.42 15.37
C GLY A 44 -10.24 -4.51 15.91
N ALA A 45 -10.82 -5.69 16.17
CA ALA A 45 -10.06 -6.89 16.50
C ALA A 45 -9.23 -7.39 15.29
N ALA A 46 -8.15 -8.12 15.58
CA ALA A 46 -7.34 -8.74 14.53
C ALA A 46 -8.17 -9.72 13.67
N GLY A 47 -7.81 -9.81 12.39
CA GLY A 47 -8.44 -10.69 11.42
C GLY A 47 -8.01 -12.15 11.56
N ILE A 48 -8.27 -12.94 10.52
CA ILE A 48 -7.86 -14.35 10.47
C ILE A 48 -6.34 -14.54 10.49
N ASP A 49 -5.60 -13.51 10.09
CA ASP A 49 -4.13 -13.52 10.02
C ASP A 49 -3.46 -13.13 11.32
N LYS A 50 -4.26 -12.81 12.35
CA LYS A 50 -3.78 -12.41 13.69
C LYS A 50 -2.88 -11.17 13.68
N VAL A 51 -2.86 -10.40 12.59
CA VAL A 51 -2.14 -9.13 12.52
C VAL A 51 -3.00 -8.06 13.18
N SER A 52 -2.56 -7.54 14.32
CA SER A 52 -3.23 -6.42 14.98
C SER A 52 -2.85 -5.10 14.31
N VAL A 53 -3.67 -4.06 14.53
CA VAL A 53 -3.35 -2.70 14.05
C VAL A 53 -2.02 -2.22 14.62
N GLN A 54 -1.67 -2.58 15.86
CA GLN A 54 -0.41 -2.22 16.51
C GLN A 54 0.79 -2.92 15.86
N MET A 55 0.64 -4.21 15.52
CA MET A 55 1.68 -4.95 14.79
C MET A 55 1.91 -4.37 13.40
N PHE A 56 0.83 -4.01 12.70
CA PHE A 56 0.93 -3.35 11.39
C PHE A 56 1.60 -1.97 11.50
N GLU A 57 1.33 -1.22 12.58
CA GLU A 57 1.89 0.11 12.82
C GLU A 57 3.39 0.10 13.09
N ALA A 58 3.94 -0.99 13.63
CA ALA A 58 5.37 -1.10 13.94
C ALA A 58 6.27 -0.79 12.73
N ASN A 59 5.86 -1.25 11.54
CA ASN A 59 6.54 -0.98 10.26
C ASN A 59 5.60 -0.28 9.28
N LEU A 60 4.93 0.79 9.74
CA LEU A 60 3.81 1.42 9.03
C LEU A 60 4.12 1.76 7.56
N ASP A 61 5.26 2.41 7.30
CA ASP A 61 5.59 2.92 5.98
C ASP A 61 5.85 1.80 4.97
N GLU A 62 6.65 0.81 5.36
CA GLU A 62 6.93 -0.37 4.54
C GLU A 62 5.67 -1.19 4.26
N ASN A 63 4.81 -1.37 5.27
CA ASN A 63 3.56 -2.08 5.15
C ASN A 63 2.58 -1.37 4.21
N LEU A 64 2.46 -0.04 4.31
CA LEU A 64 1.61 0.76 3.41
C LEU A 64 2.14 0.75 1.98
N ASP A 65 3.46 0.83 1.79
CA ASP A 65 4.05 0.80 0.45
C ASP A 65 3.92 -0.57 -0.22
N ALA A 66 4.11 -1.65 0.54
CA ALA A 66 3.88 -3.01 0.05
C ALA A 66 2.40 -3.21 -0.34
N LEU A 67 1.47 -2.82 0.54
CA LEU A 67 0.04 -2.92 0.27
C LEU A 67 -0.38 -2.06 -0.92
N MET A 68 0.13 -0.83 -1.04
CA MET A 68 -0.15 0.04 -2.18
C MET A 68 0.34 -0.58 -3.49
N ARG A 69 1.54 -1.18 -3.50
CA ARG A 69 2.07 -1.90 -4.67
C ARG A 69 1.17 -3.07 -5.06
N ASP A 70 0.69 -3.83 -4.09
CA ASP A 70 -0.19 -4.96 -4.33
C ASP A 70 -1.56 -4.52 -4.88
N LEU A 71 -2.15 -3.46 -4.33
CA LEU A 71 -3.42 -2.89 -4.79
C LEU A 71 -3.32 -2.31 -6.20
N LYS A 72 -2.16 -1.75 -6.58
CA LYS A 72 -1.94 -1.18 -7.92
C LYS A 72 -1.63 -2.25 -8.97
N THR A 73 -1.10 -3.39 -8.56
CA THR A 73 -0.74 -4.48 -9.47
C THR A 73 -1.96 -5.36 -9.71
N ARG A 74 -2.46 -5.38 -10.95
CA ARG A 74 -3.61 -6.21 -11.33
C ARG A 74 -3.37 -7.67 -10.95
N GLY A 75 -4.32 -8.26 -10.25
CA GLY A 75 -4.29 -9.68 -9.85
C GLY A 75 -3.34 -10.04 -8.71
N LYS A 76 -2.61 -9.08 -8.13
CA LYS A 76 -1.67 -9.37 -7.03
C LYS A 76 -2.32 -9.33 -5.64
N PHE A 77 -3.19 -8.34 -5.40
CA PHE A 77 -3.89 -8.25 -4.12
C PHE A 77 -5.01 -9.29 -4.04
N GLN A 78 -4.84 -10.27 -3.15
CA GLN A 78 -5.87 -11.24 -2.82
C GLN A 78 -6.39 -10.99 -1.40
N PRO A 79 -7.64 -10.53 -1.23
CA PRO A 79 -8.21 -10.28 0.08
C PRO A 79 -8.39 -11.61 0.84
N LYS A 80 -8.03 -11.59 2.12
CA LYS A 80 -8.28 -12.71 3.04
C LYS A 80 -9.77 -12.80 3.37
N PRO A 81 -10.32 -14.02 3.57
CA PRO A 81 -11.71 -14.17 3.99
C PRO A 81 -11.94 -13.53 5.38
N LEU A 82 -13.18 -13.09 5.63
CA LEU A 82 -13.56 -12.46 6.89
C LEU A 82 -13.62 -13.50 8.02
N ARG A 83 -13.26 -13.08 9.23
CA ARG A 83 -13.42 -13.90 10.44
C ARG A 83 -14.90 -13.95 10.83
N ARG A 84 -15.50 -15.14 10.83
CA ARG A 84 -16.88 -15.34 11.27
C ARG A 84 -16.99 -15.16 12.79
N VAL A 85 -17.93 -14.34 13.22
CA VAL A 85 -18.30 -14.14 14.63
C VAL A 85 -19.83 -14.18 14.71
N VAL A 86 -20.36 -14.95 15.66
CA VAL A 86 -21.79 -14.94 15.95
C VAL A 86 -22.08 -13.71 16.78
N ILE A 87 -22.92 -12.82 16.24
CA ILE A 87 -23.38 -11.61 16.93
C ILE A 87 -24.87 -11.81 17.22
N PRO A 88 -25.28 -11.90 18.49
CA PRO A 88 -26.71 -11.96 18.83
C PRO A 88 -27.38 -10.67 18.35
N LYS A 89 -28.57 -10.81 17.76
CA LYS A 89 -29.44 -9.68 17.43
C LYS A 89 -30.53 -9.65 18.49
N ASP A 90 -30.58 -8.56 19.25
CA ASP A 90 -31.78 -8.17 20.01
C ASP A 90 -32.77 -7.48 19.06
#